data_AF-A0A9X4IZ09-F1
#
_entry.id   AF-A0A9X4IZ09-F1
#
_cell.length_a   1.000
_cell.length_b   1.000
_cell.length_c   1.000
_cell.angle_alpha   90.00
_cell.angle_beta   90.00
_cell.angle_gamma   90.00
#
_symmetry.space_group_name_H-M   'P 1'
#
loop_
_entity.id
_entity.type
_entity.pdbx_description
1 polymer ?
#
loop_
_entity_poly.entity_id
_entity_poly.type
_entity_poly.pdbx_seq_one_letter_code
_entity_poly.pdbx_strand_id
1 'polypeptide(L)'
;MSQEFNIAIFGATMLEVLKDRNFPVGELYLLASERSEGKAYRFNGKTVQVQNVEDFDWSLAHIALFSAGGELSAKWAPIAAEEGVVVIDNTSHFRYEYDIPLVVPEVNPEAIADFRNRNIIANPNCSTIQMLVALKPIHDAVGIERINVSTYQSVSGAGKSGIDELAGQTARLLNGMPAEPEAFSQQIAFNCIPQIDQFMDNGYTKEEMKMVWETQKIFNDSTIMVNPTCVRVPVFYGHAESLHIETRAPIDAEQVVELLEQTAGITVFQGTDFPTQVRDAGGKDDVLVGRIRNDISHHSGINMWVVADNVRKGAATNAVQIAEVLIRDYF
;
A
#
# COMPACT_ATOMS: atom_id res chain seq x y z
N MET A 1 5.24 -30.57 11.47
CA MET A 1 4.97 -29.20 11.93
C MET A 1 5.55 -28.28 10.87
N SER A 2 4.77 -27.32 10.38
CA SER A 2 5.31 -26.27 9.50
C SER A 2 6.43 -25.53 10.23
N GLN A 3 7.48 -25.13 9.52
CA GLN A 3 8.54 -24.30 10.07
C GLN A 3 7.93 -22.97 10.55
N GLU A 4 8.23 -22.59 11.78
CA GLU A 4 7.77 -21.34 12.39
C GLU A 4 8.89 -20.30 12.35
N PHE A 5 8.50 -19.02 12.25
CA PHE A 5 9.42 -17.89 12.15
C PHE A 5 9.12 -16.88 13.25
N ASN A 6 10.15 -16.46 13.99
CA ASN A 6 10.07 -15.32 14.90
C ASN A 6 9.91 -14.02 14.12
N ILE A 7 8.91 -13.21 14.48
CA ILE A 7 8.54 -11.97 13.78
C ILE A 7 8.61 -10.79 14.73
N ALA A 8 9.26 -9.70 14.30
CA ALA A 8 9.15 -8.41 14.95
C ALA A 8 8.21 -7.49 14.14
N ILE A 9 7.32 -6.75 14.80
CA ILE A 9 6.52 -5.70 14.16
C ILE A 9 6.85 -4.37 14.81
N PHE A 10 7.36 -3.43 14.03
CA PHE A 10 7.62 -2.07 14.48
C PHE A 10 6.48 -1.14 14.01
N GLY A 11 5.47 -1.00 14.86
CA GLY A 11 4.14 -0.46 14.52
C GLY A 11 3.03 -1.49 14.74
N ALA A 12 1.76 -1.05 14.80
CA ALA A 12 0.65 -1.94 15.21
C ALA A 12 -0.18 -2.52 14.05
N THR A 13 -0.06 -1.98 12.85
CA THR A 13 -1.05 -2.15 11.77
C THR A 13 -1.07 -3.55 11.13
N MET A 14 0.03 -4.30 11.22
CA MET A 14 0.20 -5.58 10.51
C MET A 14 -0.20 -6.82 11.33
N LEU A 15 -0.49 -6.63 12.61
CA LEU A 15 -0.80 -7.71 13.55
C LEU A 15 -2.03 -8.53 13.15
N GLU A 16 -3.09 -7.83 12.75
CA GLU A 16 -4.36 -8.46 12.35
C GLU A 16 -4.20 -9.28 11.08
N VAL A 17 -3.41 -8.78 10.12
CA VAL A 17 -3.20 -9.48 8.84
C VAL A 17 -2.38 -10.76 9.02
N LEU A 18 -1.33 -10.75 9.83
CA LEU A 18 -0.59 -11.97 10.16
C LEU A 18 -1.50 -13.06 10.74
N LYS A 19 -2.45 -12.66 11.59
CA LYS A 19 -3.43 -13.56 12.19
C LYS A 19 -4.44 -14.05 11.16
N ASP A 20 -5.07 -13.15 10.41
CA ASP A 20 -6.12 -13.48 9.42
C ASP A 20 -5.58 -14.44 8.35
N ARG A 21 -4.31 -14.28 7.97
CA ARG A 21 -3.63 -15.11 6.97
C ARG A 21 -2.99 -16.38 7.53
N ASN A 22 -3.09 -16.61 8.83
CA ASN A 22 -2.46 -17.74 9.53
C ASN A 22 -0.96 -17.86 9.23
N PHE A 23 -0.24 -16.73 9.24
CA PHE A 23 1.20 -16.72 9.04
C PHE A 23 1.90 -17.60 10.10
N PRO A 24 2.91 -18.41 9.73
CA PRO A 24 3.56 -19.36 10.65
C PRO A 24 4.50 -18.64 11.65
N VAL A 25 3.92 -17.90 12.58
CA VAL A 25 4.64 -17.14 13.61
C VAL A 25 5.02 -18.06 14.78
N GLY A 26 6.31 -18.09 15.13
CA GLY A 26 6.83 -18.68 16.36
C GLY A 26 6.67 -17.71 17.54
N GLU A 27 7.72 -16.95 17.87
CA GLU A 27 7.63 -15.82 18.79
C GLU A 27 7.32 -14.51 18.07
N LEU A 28 6.45 -13.69 18.68
CA LEU A 28 6.04 -12.39 18.15
C LEU A 28 6.53 -11.26 19.07
N TYR A 29 7.29 -10.33 18.51
CA TYR A 29 7.78 -9.14 19.21
C TYR A 29 7.07 -7.90 18.68
N LEU A 30 6.41 -7.15 19.55
CA LEU A 30 5.80 -5.87 19.19
C LEU A 30 6.70 -4.74 19.69
N LEU A 31 7.13 -3.89 18.78
CA LEU A 31 8.09 -2.82 19.05
C LEU A 31 7.45 -1.47 18.79
N ALA A 32 7.78 -0.49 19.64
CA ALA A 32 7.44 0.91 19.44
C ALA A 32 8.50 1.81 20.10
N SER A 33 8.33 3.12 19.96
CA SER A 33 9.05 4.07 20.81
C SER A 33 8.52 4.03 22.26
N GLU A 34 9.31 4.55 23.20
CA GLU A 34 8.99 4.66 24.63
C GLU A 34 7.56 5.17 24.91
N ARG A 35 7.02 6.07 24.08
CA ARG A 35 5.67 6.62 24.21
C ARG A 35 4.54 5.57 24.15
N SER A 36 4.80 4.41 23.55
CA SER A 36 3.82 3.33 23.38
C SER A 36 4.19 2.03 24.07
N GLU A 37 5.29 2.02 24.83
CA GLU A 37 5.73 0.89 25.62
C GLU A 37 4.66 0.48 26.67
N GLY A 38 4.52 -0.82 26.92
CA GLY A 38 3.59 -1.36 27.91
C GLY A 38 2.13 -1.48 27.45
N LYS A 39 1.82 -1.09 26.21
CA LYS A 39 0.55 -1.47 25.57
C LYS A 39 0.56 -2.97 25.31
N ALA A 40 -0.61 -3.61 25.39
CA ALA A 40 -0.77 -5.03 25.17
C ALA A 40 -1.76 -5.31 24.04
N TYR A 41 -1.42 -6.27 23.18
CA TYR A 41 -2.30 -6.74 22.12
C TYR A 41 -2.54 -8.25 22.26
N ARG A 42 -3.65 -8.73 21.68
CA ARG A 42 -3.94 -10.17 21.62
C ARG A 42 -3.55 -10.73 20.26
N PHE A 43 -2.74 -11.78 20.26
CA PHE A 43 -2.34 -12.52 19.07
C PHE A 43 -2.42 -14.01 19.34
N ASN A 44 -3.17 -14.76 18.52
CA ASN A 44 -3.38 -16.21 18.67
C ASN A 44 -3.67 -16.69 20.11
N GLY A 45 -4.51 -15.94 20.84
CA GLY A 45 -4.90 -16.25 22.22
C GLY A 45 -3.87 -15.88 23.29
N LYS A 46 -2.68 -15.42 22.91
CA LYS A 46 -1.65 -14.90 23.80
C LYS A 46 -1.74 -13.37 23.89
N THR A 47 -1.36 -12.82 25.04
CA THR A 47 -1.16 -11.38 25.22
C THR A 47 0.30 -11.06 24.93
N VAL A 48 0.55 -10.15 23.99
CA VAL A 48 1.89 -9.71 23.60
C VAL A 48 2.06 -8.25 24.01
N GLN A 49 3.09 -7.97 24.78
CA GLN A 49 3.41 -6.61 25.26
C GLN A 49 4.27 -5.88 24.23
N VAL A 50 3.99 -4.59 24.05
CA VAL A 50 4.82 -3.69 23.27
C VAL A 50 6.07 -3.34 24.08
N GLN A 51 7.22 -3.59 23.48
CA GLN A 51 8.55 -3.31 24.03
C GLN A 51 9.16 -2.08 23.37
N ASN A 52 10.11 -1.45 24.05
CA ASN A 52 10.88 -0.36 23.47
C ASN A 52 11.87 -0.91 22.44
N VAL A 53 11.89 -0.31 21.24
CA VAL A 53 12.81 -0.68 20.17
C VAL A 53 14.29 -0.46 20.54
N GLU A 54 14.59 0.51 21.41
CA GLU A 54 15.97 0.82 21.83
C GLU A 54 16.62 -0.33 22.62
N ASP A 55 15.81 -1.13 23.31
CA ASP A 55 16.26 -2.23 24.19
C ASP A 55 16.08 -3.61 23.54
N PHE A 56 15.64 -3.67 22.29
CA PHE A 56 15.32 -4.91 21.61
C PHE A 56 16.57 -5.59 21.01
N ASP A 57 16.72 -6.88 21.27
CA ASP A 57 17.73 -7.73 20.64
C ASP A 57 17.20 -8.26 19.30
N TRP A 58 17.68 -7.67 18.20
CA TRP A 58 17.24 -8.02 16.85
C TRP A 58 17.60 -9.45 16.44
N SER A 59 18.63 -10.06 17.03
CA SER A 59 19.03 -11.45 16.73
C SER A 59 17.94 -12.49 17.06
N LEU A 60 16.92 -12.08 17.83
CA LEU A 60 15.76 -12.92 18.19
C LEU A 60 14.74 -13.08 17.06
N ALA A 61 14.75 -12.22 16.05
CA ALA A 61 13.78 -12.21 14.95
C ALA A 61 14.38 -12.74 13.64
N HIS A 62 13.57 -13.38 12.80
CA HIS A 62 13.96 -13.73 11.43
C HIS A 62 13.52 -12.66 10.43
N ILE A 63 12.32 -12.12 10.65
CA ILE A 63 11.70 -11.09 9.80
C ILE A 63 11.20 -9.95 10.68
N ALA A 64 11.40 -8.72 10.22
CA ALA A 64 10.81 -7.54 10.84
C ALA A 64 9.93 -6.75 9.88
N LEU A 65 8.72 -6.44 10.32
CA LEU A 65 7.74 -5.67 9.57
C LEU A 65 7.70 -4.22 10.09
N PHE A 66 8.17 -3.28 9.29
CA PHE A 66 8.34 -1.88 9.71
C PHE A 66 7.23 -0.99 9.18
N SER A 67 6.60 -0.21 10.06
CA SER A 67 5.59 0.79 9.71
C SER A 67 5.56 1.97 10.70
N ALA A 68 6.74 2.35 11.22
CA ALA A 68 6.89 3.37 12.27
C ALA A 68 7.28 4.77 11.76
N GLY A 69 7.50 4.95 10.45
CA GLY A 69 7.88 6.21 9.82
C GLY A 69 9.33 6.23 9.33
N GLY A 70 9.59 7.00 8.26
CA GLY A 70 10.84 6.89 7.49
C GLY A 70 12.11 7.21 8.29
N GLU A 71 12.07 8.15 9.23
CA GLU A 71 13.23 8.46 10.09
C GLU A 71 13.62 7.29 11.00
N LEU A 72 12.62 6.59 11.54
CA LEU A 72 12.86 5.41 12.37
C LEU A 72 13.32 4.22 11.53
N SER A 73 12.78 4.06 10.31
CA SER A 73 13.26 3.04 9.37
C SER A 73 14.72 3.28 8.96
N ALA A 74 15.11 4.54 8.72
CA ALA A 74 16.50 4.91 8.42
C ALA A 74 17.48 4.51 9.53
N LYS A 75 17.06 4.64 10.80
CA LYS A 75 17.86 4.24 11.97
C LYS A 75 17.88 2.73 12.16
N TRP A 76 16.70 2.10 12.22
CA TRP A 76 16.56 0.75 12.77
C TRP A 76 16.64 -0.37 11.74
N ALA A 77 16.27 -0.12 10.48
CA ALA A 77 16.30 -1.18 9.47
C ALA A 77 17.73 -1.66 9.19
N PRO A 78 18.77 -0.79 9.07
CA PRO A 78 20.15 -1.24 8.92
C PRO A 78 20.65 -2.03 10.13
N ILE A 79 20.30 -1.61 11.35
CA ILE A 79 20.69 -2.31 12.59
C ILE A 79 20.11 -3.73 12.63
N ALA A 80 18.81 -3.87 12.34
CA ALA A 80 18.16 -5.19 12.27
C ALA A 80 18.78 -6.06 11.16
N ALA A 81 19.05 -5.47 10.00
CA ALA A 81 19.67 -6.13 8.85
C ALA A 81 21.08 -6.68 9.15
N GLU A 82 21.91 -5.92 9.89
CA GLU A 82 23.25 -6.33 10.32
C GLU A 82 23.23 -7.53 11.27
N GLU A 83 22.18 -7.67 12.08
CA GLU A 83 21.92 -8.82 12.96
C GLU A 83 21.29 -10.03 12.22
N GLY A 84 21.17 -9.95 10.88
CA GLY A 84 20.67 -11.03 10.03
C GLY A 84 19.14 -11.08 9.87
N VAL A 85 18.42 -10.07 10.36
CA VAL A 85 16.96 -9.96 10.21
C VAL A 85 16.61 -9.43 8.84
N VAL A 86 15.66 -10.06 8.13
CA VAL A 86 15.12 -9.49 6.89
C VAL A 86 14.02 -8.47 7.22
N VAL A 87 14.24 -7.21 6.86
CA VAL A 87 13.30 -6.11 7.11
C VAL A 87 12.41 -5.89 5.90
N ILE A 88 11.09 -5.86 6.11
CA ILE A 88 10.11 -5.43 5.11
C ILE A 88 9.58 -4.06 5.55
N ASP A 89 10.01 -3.02 4.85
CA ASP A 89 9.77 -1.62 5.25
C ASP A 89 8.60 -0.98 4.51
N ASN A 90 7.55 -0.62 5.24
CA ASN A 90 6.36 0.09 4.73
C ASN A 90 6.48 1.61 4.80
N THR A 91 7.70 2.13 4.67
CA THR A 91 7.93 3.57 4.53
C THR A 91 8.48 3.89 3.15
N SER A 92 8.51 5.16 2.79
CA SER A 92 9.09 5.60 1.53
C SER A 92 10.62 5.68 1.54
N HIS A 93 11.29 5.43 2.67
CA HIS A 93 12.71 5.74 2.85
C HIS A 93 13.60 4.96 1.86
N PHE A 94 13.42 3.65 1.77
CA PHE A 94 14.29 2.76 0.98
C PHE A 94 13.78 2.49 -0.45
N ARG A 95 12.57 2.93 -0.80
CA ARG A 95 11.89 2.52 -2.04
C ARG A 95 12.66 2.81 -3.33
N TYR A 96 13.47 3.87 -3.31
CA TYR A 96 14.18 4.36 -4.50
C TYR A 96 15.66 4.00 -4.51
N GLU A 97 16.15 3.31 -3.49
CA GLU A 97 17.52 2.82 -3.48
C GLU A 97 17.67 1.69 -4.49
N TYR A 98 18.74 1.72 -5.29
CA TYR A 98 18.90 0.82 -6.43
C TYR A 98 19.10 -0.64 -6.00
N ASP A 99 19.79 -0.84 -4.87
CA ASP A 99 20.12 -2.14 -4.30
C ASP A 99 19.03 -2.73 -3.38
N ILE A 100 17.92 -2.02 -3.18
CA ILE A 100 16.78 -2.50 -2.38
C ILE A 100 15.58 -2.78 -3.30
N PRO A 101 15.03 -4.01 -3.29
CA PRO A 101 13.86 -4.34 -4.10
C PRO A 101 12.60 -3.63 -3.60
N LEU A 102 11.79 -3.18 -4.55
CA LEU A 102 10.46 -2.61 -4.31
C LEU A 102 9.41 -3.57 -4.87
N VAL A 103 8.60 -4.18 -4.00
CA VAL A 103 7.90 -5.42 -4.35
C VAL A 103 6.38 -5.33 -4.21
N VAL A 104 5.67 -5.75 -5.27
CA VAL A 104 4.27 -6.18 -5.20
C VAL A 104 4.25 -7.66 -5.59
N PRO A 105 3.90 -8.58 -4.68
CA PRO A 105 4.01 -10.02 -4.93
C PRO A 105 3.23 -10.52 -6.16
N GLU A 106 2.13 -9.87 -6.53
CA GLU A 106 1.37 -10.20 -7.75
C GLU A 106 2.02 -9.67 -9.04
N VAL A 107 3.03 -8.80 -8.95
CA VAL A 107 3.60 -8.07 -10.10
C VAL A 107 5.04 -8.48 -10.39
N ASN A 108 5.90 -8.46 -9.37
CA ASN A 108 7.34 -8.72 -9.49
C ASN A 108 7.89 -9.57 -8.32
N PRO A 109 7.30 -10.74 -8.01
CA PRO A 109 7.73 -11.57 -6.88
C PRO A 109 9.20 -12.00 -6.96
N GLU A 110 9.76 -12.12 -8.16
CA GLU A 110 11.16 -12.45 -8.40
C GLU A 110 12.13 -11.42 -7.80
N ALA A 111 11.73 -10.15 -7.70
CA ALA A 111 12.57 -9.09 -7.12
C ALA A 111 12.83 -9.30 -5.62
N ILE A 112 12.05 -10.16 -4.95
CA ILE A 112 12.30 -10.51 -3.54
C ILE A 112 13.71 -11.08 -3.38
N ALA A 113 14.27 -11.79 -4.36
CA ALA A 113 15.62 -12.37 -4.29
C ALA A 113 16.71 -11.34 -3.93
N ASP A 114 16.53 -10.08 -4.32
CA ASP A 114 17.47 -8.99 -4.09
C ASP A 114 17.50 -8.52 -2.63
N PHE A 115 16.65 -9.06 -1.74
CA PHE A 115 16.71 -8.80 -0.30
C PHE A 115 18.12 -9.04 0.26
N ARG A 116 18.87 -9.98 -0.32
CA ARG A 116 20.22 -10.36 0.10
C ARG A 116 21.25 -9.25 0.00
N ASN A 117 20.97 -8.19 -0.78
CA ASN A 117 21.89 -7.05 -0.91
C ASN A 117 22.09 -6.33 0.42
N ARG A 118 20.99 -6.15 1.17
CA ARG A 118 20.92 -5.27 2.34
C ARG A 118 20.11 -5.85 3.50
N ASN A 119 19.57 -7.07 3.37
CA ASN A 119 18.51 -7.64 4.21
C ASN A 119 17.27 -6.74 4.35
N ILE A 120 16.98 -5.91 3.34
CA ILE A 120 15.84 -4.99 3.34
C ILE A 120 15.05 -5.17 2.05
N ILE A 121 13.72 -5.24 2.16
CA ILE A 121 12.75 -5.19 1.07
C ILE A 121 11.84 -3.99 1.33
N ALA A 122 11.61 -3.15 0.33
CA ALA A 122 10.72 -2.01 0.45
C ALA A 122 9.29 -2.39 0.03
N ASN A 123 8.31 -2.04 0.86
CA ASN A 123 6.89 -2.16 0.54
C ASN A 123 6.39 -0.86 -0.13
N PRO A 124 5.71 -0.92 -1.28
CA PRO A 124 5.36 0.27 -2.08
C PRO A 124 4.24 1.14 -1.50
N ASN A 125 3.96 2.26 -2.17
CA ASN A 125 2.87 3.18 -1.86
C ASN A 125 1.52 2.51 -2.09
N CYS A 126 0.55 2.79 -1.21
CA CYS A 126 -0.77 2.18 -1.25
C CYS A 126 -1.52 2.38 -2.57
N SER A 127 -1.47 3.58 -3.14
CA SER A 127 -2.07 3.88 -4.45
C SER A 127 -1.34 3.16 -5.59
N THR A 128 -0.01 3.06 -5.50
CA THR A 128 0.74 2.29 -6.50
C THR A 128 0.39 0.80 -6.44
N ILE A 129 0.32 0.19 -5.25
CA ILE A 129 0.00 -1.24 -5.11
C ILE A 129 -1.31 -1.60 -5.80
N GLN A 130 -2.41 -0.91 -5.48
CA GLN A 130 -3.71 -1.23 -6.07
C GLN A 130 -3.74 -1.02 -7.59
N MET A 131 -3.09 0.04 -8.09
CA MET A 131 -2.99 0.32 -9.51
C MET A 131 -2.24 -0.80 -10.22
N LEU A 132 -1.07 -1.19 -9.73
CA LEU A 132 -0.22 -2.16 -10.42
C LEU A 132 -0.79 -3.58 -10.38
N VAL A 133 -1.44 -3.97 -9.29
CA VAL A 133 -2.17 -5.25 -9.23
C VAL A 133 -3.23 -5.30 -10.32
N ALA A 134 -4.03 -4.23 -10.49
CA ALA A 134 -5.04 -4.16 -11.55
C ALA A 134 -4.44 -4.10 -12.97
N LEU A 135 -3.29 -3.46 -13.13
CA LEU A 135 -2.68 -3.23 -14.45
C LEU A 135 -1.78 -4.37 -14.93
N LYS A 136 -1.22 -5.18 -14.04
CA LYS A 136 -0.26 -6.24 -14.38
C LYS A 136 -0.80 -7.24 -15.41
N PRO A 137 -2.01 -7.82 -15.28
CA PRO A 137 -2.53 -8.75 -16.28
C PRO A 137 -2.65 -8.14 -17.69
N ILE A 138 -3.00 -6.85 -17.75
CA ILE A 138 -3.12 -6.10 -19.01
C ILE A 138 -1.74 -5.79 -19.59
N HIS A 139 -0.81 -5.35 -18.75
CA HIS A 139 0.57 -5.09 -19.12
C HIS A 139 1.24 -6.33 -19.73
N ASP A 140 1.03 -7.50 -19.13
CA ASP A 140 1.60 -8.75 -19.66
C ASP A 140 0.96 -9.18 -20.98
N ALA A 141 -0.33 -8.91 -21.17
CA ALA A 141 -1.05 -9.29 -22.39
C ALA A 141 -0.70 -8.41 -23.59
N VAL A 142 -0.65 -7.10 -23.41
CA VAL A 142 -0.55 -6.13 -24.52
C VAL A 142 0.39 -4.96 -24.27
N GLY A 143 1.02 -4.88 -23.11
CA GLY A 143 1.86 -3.76 -22.70
C GLY A 143 1.05 -2.49 -22.41
N ILE A 144 1.59 -1.65 -21.52
CA ILE A 144 1.04 -0.33 -21.23
C ILE A 144 2.05 0.73 -21.68
N GLU A 145 1.58 1.73 -22.42
CA GLU A 145 2.41 2.86 -22.84
C GLU A 145 2.22 4.05 -21.90
N ARG A 146 0.97 4.37 -21.58
CA ARG A 146 0.63 5.55 -20.78
C ARG A 146 -0.52 5.29 -19.82
N ILE A 147 -0.42 5.89 -18.64
CA ILE A 147 -1.41 5.82 -17.56
C ILE A 147 -1.78 7.25 -17.18
N ASN A 148 -3.06 7.63 -17.29
CA ASN A 148 -3.60 8.76 -16.55
C ASN A 148 -4.37 8.23 -15.35
N VAL A 149 -4.08 8.80 -14.19
CA VAL A 149 -4.75 8.42 -12.94
C VAL A 149 -5.16 9.65 -12.17
N SER A 150 -6.40 9.65 -11.67
CA SER A 150 -6.83 10.61 -10.66
C SER A 150 -7.31 9.85 -9.43
N THR A 151 -6.70 10.15 -8.29
CA THR A 151 -6.94 9.41 -7.05
C THR A 151 -7.98 10.12 -6.19
N TYR A 152 -8.68 9.32 -5.40
CA TYR A 152 -9.69 9.70 -4.42
C TYR A 152 -9.27 9.05 -3.10
N GLN A 153 -8.19 9.59 -2.52
CA GLN A 153 -7.53 9.00 -1.34
C GLN A 153 -8.24 9.42 -0.05
N SER A 154 -8.54 8.44 0.80
CA SER A 154 -9.11 8.61 2.14
C SER A 154 -8.16 9.32 3.11
N VAL A 155 -8.69 9.82 4.22
CA VAL A 155 -7.92 10.48 5.28
C VAL A 155 -7.07 9.53 6.11
N SER A 156 -7.33 8.21 6.10
CA SER A 156 -6.46 7.22 6.77
C SER A 156 -5.06 7.14 6.16
N GLY A 157 -4.86 7.60 4.93
CA GLY A 157 -3.52 7.76 4.36
C GLY A 157 -2.64 8.77 5.11
N ALA A 158 -3.24 9.69 5.86
CA ALA A 158 -2.55 10.59 6.80
C ALA A 158 -2.47 10.03 8.24
N GLY A 159 -2.81 8.75 8.42
CA GLY A 159 -2.84 8.09 9.72
C GLY A 159 -3.99 8.54 10.61
N LYS A 160 -3.86 8.30 11.92
CA LYS A 160 -4.91 8.57 12.91
C LYS A 160 -5.29 10.04 12.98
N SER A 161 -4.33 10.96 12.85
CA SER A 161 -4.61 12.40 12.86
C SER A 161 -5.57 12.82 11.74
N GLY A 162 -5.42 12.27 10.54
CA GLY A 162 -6.35 12.54 9.43
C GLY A 162 -7.77 12.01 9.69
N ILE A 163 -7.87 10.83 10.30
CA ILE A 163 -9.16 10.23 10.70
C ILE A 163 -9.85 11.10 11.77
N ASP A 164 -9.12 11.45 12.83
CA ASP A 164 -9.62 12.26 13.93
C ASP A 164 -10.04 13.65 13.43
N GLU A 165 -9.28 14.27 12.52
CA GLU A 165 -9.61 15.57 11.93
C GLU A 165 -10.88 15.53 11.08
N LEU A 166 -11.05 14.55 10.19
CA LEU A 166 -12.28 14.44 9.39
C LEU A 166 -13.50 14.27 10.29
N ALA A 167 -13.43 13.35 11.27
CA ALA A 167 -14.53 13.12 12.20
C ALA A 167 -14.84 14.39 13.01
N GLY A 168 -13.81 15.06 13.54
CA GLY A 168 -13.94 16.28 14.32
C GLY A 168 -14.54 17.45 13.52
N GLN A 169 -14.00 17.74 12.34
CA GLN A 169 -14.50 18.81 11.47
C GLN A 169 -15.94 18.55 11.03
N THR A 170 -16.27 17.31 10.61
CA THR A 170 -17.63 16.95 10.22
C THR A 170 -18.61 17.13 11.38
N ALA A 171 -18.27 16.67 12.59
CA ALA A 171 -19.12 16.85 13.76
C ALA A 171 -19.33 18.33 14.10
N ARG A 172 -18.27 19.15 14.08
CA ARG A 172 -18.36 20.60 14.37
C ARG A 172 -19.28 21.31 13.39
N LEU A 173 -19.09 21.09 12.08
CA LEU A 173 -19.90 21.72 11.03
C LEU A 173 -21.38 21.35 11.13
N LEU A 174 -21.70 20.09 11.42
CA LEU A 174 -23.07 19.64 11.62
C LEU A 174 -23.74 20.25 12.87
N ASN A 175 -22.96 20.79 13.79
CA ASN A 175 -23.44 21.50 14.99
C ASN A 175 -23.29 23.03 14.88
N GLY A 176 -23.07 23.57 13.67
CA GLY A 176 -22.95 25.02 13.43
C GLY A 176 -21.66 25.65 13.96
N MET A 177 -20.66 24.84 14.29
CA MET A 177 -19.34 25.30 14.71
C MET A 177 -18.38 25.29 13.51
N PRO A 178 -17.41 26.24 13.43
CA PRO A 178 -16.43 26.25 12.35
C PRO A 178 -15.51 25.03 12.41
N ALA A 179 -15.02 24.61 11.25
CA ALA A 179 -13.95 23.63 11.13
C ALA A 179 -12.59 24.29 11.43
N GLU A 180 -11.69 23.52 12.04
CA GLU A 180 -10.31 23.91 12.33
C GLU A 180 -9.39 22.88 11.67
N PRO A 181 -8.67 23.25 10.58
CA PRO A 181 -7.67 22.37 9.95
C PRO A 181 -6.36 22.36 10.75
N GLU A 182 -5.85 21.17 11.06
CA GLU A 182 -4.57 20.97 11.76
C GLU A 182 -3.64 20.00 11.00
N ALA A 183 -4.17 18.86 10.56
CA ALA A 183 -3.48 17.79 9.84
C ALA A 183 -3.45 18.02 8.32
N PHE A 184 -4.42 18.73 7.75
CA PHE A 184 -4.49 19.01 6.32
C PHE A 184 -4.27 20.49 6.01
N SER A 185 -3.81 20.78 4.78
CA SER A 185 -3.55 22.15 4.31
C SER A 185 -4.81 23.01 4.18
N GLN A 186 -5.99 22.38 4.10
CA GLN A 186 -7.30 23.01 4.02
C GLN A 186 -8.33 22.16 4.77
N GLN A 187 -9.53 22.69 5.01
CA GLN A 187 -10.65 21.93 5.56
C GLN A 187 -10.91 20.69 4.70
N ILE A 188 -10.95 19.51 5.31
CA ILE A 188 -11.25 18.26 4.61
C ILE A 188 -12.72 17.89 4.68
N ALA A 189 -13.43 18.22 5.77
CA ALA A 189 -14.85 17.90 5.89
C ALA A 189 -15.66 18.55 4.75
N PHE A 190 -16.42 17.72 4.02
CA PHE A 190 -17.22 18.11 2.86
C PHE A 190 -16.43 18.78 1.72
N ASN A 191 -15.14 18.47 1.58
CA ASN A 191 -14.26 19.11 0.60
C ASN A 191 -13.33 18.09 -0.09
N CYS A 192 -12.71 18.48 -1.20
CA CYS A 192 -11.65 17.73 -1.87
C CYS A 192 -10.38 18.60 -1.96
N ILE A 193 -9.22 18.04 -1.57
CA ILE A 193 -7.95 18.77 -1.56
C ILE A 193 -7.02 18.16 -2.62
N PRO A 194 -6.74 18.84 -3.74
CA PRO A 194 -5.92 18.33 -4.83
C PRO A 194 -4.42 18.49 -4.54
N GLN A 195 -4.01 18.07 -3.35
CA GLN A 195 -2.63 18.07 -2.89
C GLN A 195 -2.46 17.01 -1.81
N ILE A 196 -1.55 16.05 -2.03
CA ILE A 196 -1.12 15.06 -1.05
C ILE A 196 0.40 15.02 -1.04
N ASP A 197 0.99 15.17 0.15
CA ASP A 197 2.45 15.32 0.30
C ASP A 197 2.96 16.64 -0.34
N GLN A 198 4.24 16.96 -0.16
CA GLN A 198 4.81 18.25 -0.60
C GLN A 198 4.81 18.43 -2.13
N PHE A 199 4.75 19.67 -2.61
CA PHE A 199 5.02 19.97 -4.02
C PHE A 199 6.50 19.74 -4.37
N MET A 200 6.73 19.36 -5.63
CA MET A 200 8.02 19.17 -6.27
C MET A 200 8.25 20.30 -7.28
N ASP A 201 9.50 20.51 -7.70
CA ASP A 201 9.87 21.62 -8.59
C ASP A 201 9.19 21.57 -9.98
N ASN A 202 8.76 20.39 -10.42
CA ASN A 202 8.05 20.18 -11.68
C ASN A 202 6.53 20.46 -11.60
N GLY A 203 6.03 20.88 -10.44
CA GLY A 203 4.62 21.18 -10.19
C GLY A 203 3.75 20.00 -9.74
N TYR A 204 4.25 18.76 -9.82
CA TYR A 204 3.61 17.60 -9.21
C TYR A 204 3.85 17.60 -7.70
N THR A 205 3.03 16.86 -6.96
CA THR A 205 3.27 16.52 -5.56
C THR A 205 4.17 15.30 -5.43
N LYS A 206 4.74 15.08 -4.24
CA LYS A 206 5.55 13.90 -3.98
C LYS A 206 4.73 12.63 -4.10
N GLU A 207 3.48 12.61 -3.64
CA GLU A 207 2.57 11.44 -3.77
C GLU A 207 2.33 11.07 -5.23
N GLU A 208 2.11 12.07 -6.09
CA GLU A 208 2.04 11.90 -7.54
C GLU A 208 3.33 11.28 -8.09
N MET A 209 4.49 11.83 -7.71
CA MET A 209 5.77 11.28 -8.17
C MET A 209 6.05 9.86 -7.64
N LYS A 210 5.53 9.46 -6.46
CA LYS A 210 5.60 8.06 -6.01
C LYS A 210 4.92 7.14 -7.02
N MET A 211 3.71 7.49 -7.47
CA MET A 211 3.00 6.69 -8.47
C MET A 211 3.77 6.57 -9.79
N VAL A 212 4.56 7.57 -10.17
CA VAL A 212 5.42 7.51 -11.37
C VAL A 212 6.62 6.59 -11.15
N TRP A 213 7.47 6.93 -10.17
CA TRP A 213 8.76 6.26 -9.97
C TRP A 213 8.61 4.82 -9.51
N GLU A 214 7.66 4.57 -8.59
CA GLU A 214 7.42 3.24 -8.07
C GLU A 214 6.85 2.32 -9.16
N THR A 215 5.95 2.82 -10.04
CA THR A 215 5.46 2.06 -11.21
C THR A 215 6.59 1.63 -12.12
N GLN A 216 7.47 2.56 -12.51
CA GLN A 216 8.58 2.27 -13.40
C GLN A 216 9.58 1.28 -12.79
N LYS A 217 9.84 1.39 -11.47
CA LYS A 217 10.72 0.45 -10.77
C LYS A 217 10.09 -0.95 -10.63
N ILE A 218 8.82 -1.04 -10.27
CA ILE A 218 8.13 -2.32 -10.03
C ILE A 218 7.91 -3.09 -11.33
N PHE A 219 7.48 -2.42 -12.41
CA PHE A 219 7.41 -3.05 -13.73
C PHE A 219 8.77 -3.23 -14.40
N ASN A 220 9.83 -2.64 -13.84
CA ASN A 220 11.15 -2.59 -14.44
C ASN A 220 11.12 -2.06 -15.90
N ASP A 221 10.28 -1.04 -16.14
CA ASP A 221 10.10 -0.40 -17.44
C ASP A 221 10.01 1.12 -17.25
N SER A 222 11.10 1.82 -17.58
CA SER A 222 11.20 3.28 -17.52
C SER A 222 10.48 4.00 -18.66
N THR A 223 9.96 3.26 -19.65
CA THR A 223 9.24 3.83 -20.79
C THR A 223 7.73 3.96 -20.54
N ILE A 224 7.21 3.38 -19.45
CA ILE A 224 5.82 3.58 -19.02
C ILE A 224 5.65 5.02 -18.53
N MET A 225 4.76 5.75 -19.19
CA MET A 225 4.45 7.13 -18.85
C MET A 225 3.28 7.19 -17.86
N VAL A 226 3.49 7.79 -16.69
CA VAL A 226 2.45 7.91 -15.67
C VAL A 226 2.14 9.40 -15.44
N ASN A 227 0.87 9.77 -15.53
CA ASN A 227 0.36 11.12 -15.32
C ASN A 227 -0.70 11.12 -14.20
N PRO A 228 -0.28 11.25 -12.93
CA PRO A 228 -1.17 11.22 -11.78
C PRO A 228 -1.68 12.61 -11.37
N THR A 229 -2.87 12.64 -10.78
CA THR A 229 -3.37 13.74 -9.95
C THR A 229 -3.87 13.15 -8.64
N CYS A 230 -3.25 13.51 -7.51
CA CYS A 230 -3.59 12.92 -6.22
C CYS A 230 -4.48 13.84 -5.39
N VAL A 231 -5.70 13.38 -5.07
CA VAL A 231 -6.71 14.20 -4.37
C VAL A 231 -7.12 13.52 -3.06
N ARG A 232 -7.05 14.28 -1.96
CA ARG A 232 -7.61 13.87 -0.67
C ARG A 232 -9.11 14.13 -0.67
N VAL A 233 -9.89 13.10 -0.30
CA VAL A 233 -11.36 13.16 -0.24
C VAL A 233 -11.86 12.86 1.18
N PRO A 234 -13.09 13.28 1.56
CA PRO A 234 -13.60 13.16 2.92
C PRO A 234 -14.15 11.75 3.19
N VAL A 235 -13.28 10.76 3.05
CA VAL A 235 -13.58 9.33 3.24
C VAL A 235 -12.62 8.78 4.28
N PHE A 236 -13.10 7.95 5.21
CA PHE A 236 -12.27 7.42 6.30
C PHE A 236 -11.23 6.38 5.84
N TYR A 237 -11.67 5.34 5.13
CA TYR A 237 -10.84 4.20 4.73
C TYR A 237 -11.05 3.88 3.26
N GLY A 238 -10.03 3.31 2.63
CA GLY A 238 -10.04 2.93 1.22
C GLY A 238 -9.54 4.04 0.29
N HIS A 239 -8.78 3.68 -0.72
CA HIS A 239 -8.43 4.57 -1.82
C HIS A 239 -9.18 4.13 -3.07
N ALA A 240 -9.55 5.10 -3.91
CA ALA A 240 -10.11 4.81 -5.21
C ALA A 240 -9.41 5.61 -6.30
N GLU A 241 -9.40 5.08 -7.51
CA GLU A 241 -8.61 5.59 -8.63
C GLU A 241 -9.42 5.48 -9.92
N SER A 242 -9.56 6.61 -10.62
CA SER A 242 -10.01 6.61 -12.00
C SER A 242 -8.78 6.43 -12.89
N LEU A 243 -8.67 5.28 -13.54
CA LEU A 243 -7.56 4.94 -14.44
C LEU A 243 -8.01 5.01 -15.89
N HIS A 244 -7.28 5.74 -16.71
CA HIS A 244 -7.38 5.73 -18.17
C HIS A 244 -6.00 5.34 -18.73
N ILE A 245 -5.90 4.15 -19.30
CA ILE A 245 -4.64 3.61 -19.81
C ILE A 245 -4.65 3.55 -21.34
N GLU A 246 -3.48 3.77 -21.94
CA GLU A 246 -3.22 3.57 -23.36
C GLU A 246 -2.30 2.35 -23.48
N THR A 247 -2.77 1.31 -24.18
CA THR A 247 -2.07 0.03 -24.34
C THR A 247 -1.25 0.00 -25.63
N ARG A 248 -0.12 -0.75 -25.63
CA ARG A 248 0.79 -0.80 -26.79
C ARG A 248 0.19 -1.60 -27.95
N ALA A 249 -0.65 -2.58 -27.66
CA ALA A 249 -1.47 -3.28 -28.64
C ALA A 249 -2.95 -3.18 -28.25
N PRO A 250 -3.89 -3.05 -29.22
CA PRO A 250 -5.31 -2.98 -28.90
C PRO A 250 -5.81 -4.20 -28.12
N ILE A 251 -6.63 -3.96 -27.11
CA ILE A 251 -7.36 -4.96 -26.33
C ILE A 251 -8.77 -4.46 -26.09
N ASP A 252 -9.76 -5.36 -26.12
CA ASP A 252 -11.14 -5.00 -25.78
C ASP A 252 -11.41 -5.11 -24.27
N ALA A 253 -12.30 -4.28 -23.76
CA ALA A 253 -12.74 -4.31 -22.37
C ALA A 253 -13.27 -5.67 -21.92
N GLU A 254 -13.93 -6.44 -22.79
CA GLU A 254 -14.38 -7.80 -22.47
C GLU A 254 -13.19 -8.72 -22.17
N GLN A 255 -12.12 -8.63 -22.98
CA GLN A 255 -10.89 -9.40 -22.74
C GLN A 255 -10.18 -8.95 -21.46
N VAL A 256 -10.20 -7.64 -21.16
CA VAL A 256 -9.67 -7.12 -19.89
C VAL A 256 -10.45 -7.68 -18.69
N VAL A 257 -11.77 -7.72 -18.76
CA VAL A 257 -12.62 -8.33 -17.71
C VAL A 257 -12.22 -9.79 -17.50
N GLU A 258 -12.10 -10.58 -18.57
CA GLU A 258 -11.70 -12.00 -18.49
C GLU A 258 -10.33 -12.18 -17.82
N LEU A 259 -9.33 -11.36 -18.18
CA LEU A 259 -8.00 -11.40 -17.57
C LEU A 259 -8.07 -11.11 -16.06
N LEU A 260 -8.81 -10.08 -15.68
CA LEU A 260 -8.91 -9.64 -14.29
C LEU A 260 -9.70 -10.64 -13.42
N GLU A 261 -10.76 -11.25 -13.95
CA GLU A 261 -11.53 -12.28 -13.24
C GLU A 261 -10.73 -13.56 -12.96
N GLN A 262 -9.74 -13.86 -13.81
CA GLN A 262 -8.85 -15.00 -13.64
C GLN A 262 -7.64 -14.70 -12.73
N THR A 263 -7.46 -13.44 -12.34
CA THR A 263 -6.32 -12.99 -11.55
C THR A 263 -6.63 -13.06 -10.06
N ALA A 264 -5.85 -13.84 -9.31
CA ALA A 264 -5.98 -13.92 -7.86
C ALA A 264 -5.71 -12.57 -7.19
N GLY A 265 -6.50 -12.23 -6.16
CA GLY A 265 -6.39 -10.95 -5.46
C GLY A 265 -7.10 -9.78 -6.16
N ILE A 266 -7.83 -10.04 -7.25
CA ILE A 266 -8.69 -9.07 -7.93
C ILE A 266 -10.15 -9.52 -7.84
N THR A 267 -11.04 -8.60 -7.47
CA THR A 267 -12.50 -8.79 -7.56
C THR A 267 -13.08 -7.83 -8.60
N VAL A 268 -13.69 -8.38 -9.65
CA VAL A 268 -14.26 -7.59 -10.75
C VAL A 268 -15.76 -7.33 -10.54
N PHE A 269 -16.19 -6.09 -10.79
CA PHE A 269 -17.59 -5.64 -10.79
C PHE A 269 -18.01 -5.32 -12.22
N GLN A 270 -19.08 -5.97 -12.68
CA GLN A 270 -19.55 -5.88 -14.06
C GLN A 270 -20.88 -5.14 -14.20
N GLY A 271 -21.20 -4.75 -15.43
CA GLY A 271 -22.46 -4.11 -15.79
C GLY A 271 -22.63 -2.75 -15.13
N THR A 272 -23.73 -2.58 -14.38
CA THR A 272 -24.03 -1.32 -13.66
C THR A 272 -23.50 -1.31 -12.23
N ASP A 273 -22.89 -2.38 -11.74
CA ASP A 273 -22.29 -2.42 -10.40
C ASP A 273 -20.82 -1.95 -10.45
N PHE A 274 -20.35 -1.39 -9.33
CA PHE A 274 -19.01 -0.84 -9.20
C PHE A 274 -18.60 -0.74 -7.73
N PRO A 275 -17.32 -0.97 -7.41
CA PRO A 275 -16.86 -0.91 -6.03
C PRO A 275 -16.75 0.53 -5.53
N THR A 276 -16.97 0.72 -4.24
CA THR A 276 -16.75 2.00 -3.53
C THR A 276 -15.97 1.77 -2.26
N GLN A 277 -15.29 2.81 -1.77
CA GLN A 277 -14.44 2.71 -0.59
C GLN A 277 -15.23 2.23 0.65
N VAL A 278 -16.44 2.77 0.87
CA VAL A 278 -17.25 2.50 2.07
C VAL A 278 -17.97 1.16 2.00
N ARG A 279 -18.55 0.81 0.84
CA ARG A 279 -19.40 -0.38 0.71
C ARG A 279 -18.59 -1.66 0.59
N ASP A 280 -17.48 -1.61 -0.16
CA ASP A 280 -16.83 -2.84 -0.65
C ASP A 280 -15.39 -3.01 -0.15
N ALA A 281 -14.63 -1.93 -0.03
CA ALA A 281 -13.18 -2.02 0.18
C ALA A 281 -12.77 -2.26 1.64
N GLY A 282 -13.42 -1.62 2.60
CA GLY A 282 -13.02 -1.66 4.00
C GLY A 282 -12.89 -3.09 4.55
N GLY A 283 -11.71 -3.43 5.06
CA GLY A 283 -11.42 -4.75 5.62
C GLY A 283 -11.09 -5.84 4.60
N LYS A 284 -10.99 -5.51 3.30
CA LYS A 284 -10.62 -6.48 2.25
C LYS A 284 -9.12 -6.51 1.98
N ASP A 285 -8.66 -7.68 1.58
CA ASP A 285 -7.29 -7.93 1.12
C ASP A 285 -7.16 -7.96 -0.42
N ASP A 286 -8.29 -7.83 -1.13
CA ASP A 286 -8.34 -7.83 -2.59
C ASP A 286 -8.34 -6.40 -3.15
N VAL A 287 -7.92 -6.27 -4.40
CA VAL A 287 -8.12 -5.07 -5.23
C VAL A 287 -9.44 -5.20 -5.98
N LEU A 288 -10.31 -4.21 -5.85
CA LEU A 288 -11.64 -4.23 -6.43
C LEU A 288 -11.66 -3.36 -7.69
N VAL A 289 -12.10 -3.91 -8.81
CA VAL A 289 -12.08 -3.21 -10.11
C VAL A 289 -13.47 -3.21 -10.73
N GLY A 290 -13.92 -2.07 -11.22
CA GLY A 290 -15.17 -1.94 -11.97
C GLY A 290 -15.09 -0.87 -13.04
N ARG A 291 -16.23 -0.55 -13.65
CA ARG A 291 -16.34 0.48 -14.72
C ARG A 291 -15.38 0.25 -15.89
N ILE A 292 -15.00 -1.00 -16.14
CA ILE A 292 -14.09 -1.41 -17.23
C ILE A 292 -14.82 -1.17 -18.56
N ARG A 293 -14.19 -0.41 -19.46
CA ARG A 293 -14.76 -0.06 -20.77
C ARG A 293 -13.67 0.40 -21.73
N ASN A 294 -13.93 0.24 -23.03
CA ASN A 294 -13.10 0.83 -24.07
C ASN A 294 -13.12 2.36 -23.93
N ASP A 295 -11.96 2.98 -24.10
CA ASP A 295 -11.87 4.42 -24.22
C ASP A 295 -12.30 4.84 -25.64
N ILE A 296 -13.41 5.58 -25.73
CA ILE A 296 -13.92 6.08 -27.01
C ILE A 296 -13.03 7.14 -27.65
N SER A 297 -12.06 7.70 -26.90
CA SER A 297 -11.16 8.76 -27.36
C SER A 297 -9.81 8.25 -27.87
N HIS A 298 -9.49 6.97 -27.64
CA HIS A 298 -8.22 6.37 -28.01
C HIS A 298 -8.41 5.00 -28.66
N HIS A 299 -7.62 4.70 -29.69
CA HIS A 299 -7.76 3.47 -30.49
C HIS A 299 -7.39 2.18 -29.73
N SER A 300 -6.62 2.30 -28.64
CA SER A 300 -6.19 1.19 -27.77
C SER A 300 -6.31 1.57 -26.29
N GLY A 301 -7.28 2.41 -25.93
CA GLY A 301 -7.46 2.87 -24.56
C GLY A 301 -8.46 2.04 -23.75
N ILE A 302 -8.19 1.85 -22.46
CA ILE A 302 -9.09 1.21 -21.50
C ILE A 302 -9.28 2.12 -20.29
N ASN A 303 -10.52 2.26 -19.85
CA ASN A 303 -10.86 2.98 -18.64
C ASN A 303 -11.34 2.01 -17.56
N MET A 304 -10.94 2.22 -16.31
CA MET A 304 -11.40 1.43 -15.16
C MET A 304 -11.43 2.25 -13.88
N TRP A 305 -12.15 1.74 -12.89
CA TRP A 305 -12.24 2.28 -11.54
C TRP A 305 -11.70 1.25 -10.56
N VAL A 306 -10.63 1.60 -9.85
CA VAL A 306 -9.92 0.69 -8.94
C VAL A 306 -10.08 1.16 -7.52
N VAL A 307 -10.40 0.26 -6.60
CA VAL A 307 -10.58 0.56 -5.17
C VAL A 307 -9.87 -0.49 -4.34
N ALA A 308 -9.17 -0.10 -3.29
CA ALA A 308 -8.61 -1.03 -2.31
C ALA A 308 -8.57 -0.41 -0.91
N ASP A 309 -8.54 -1.25 0.12
CA ASP A 309 -8.23 -0.80 1.48
C ASP A 309 -6.75 -0.42 1.57
N ASN A 310 -6.47 0.87 1.76
CA ASN A 310 -5.11 1.41 1.80
C ASN A 310 -4.33 1.00 3.06
N VAL A 311 -4.99 0.56 4.12
CA VAL A 311 -4.36 0.10 5.36
C VAL A 311 -4.11 -1.41 5.31
N ARG A 312 -4.99 -2.17 4.65
CA ARG A 312 -4.81 -3.61 4.37
C ARG A 312 -4.03 -3.87 3.09
N LYS A 313 -4.70 -4.10 1.95
CA LYS A 313 -4.03 -4.43 0.68
C LYS A 313 -2.97 -3.41 0.27
N GLY A 314 -3.24 -2.12 0.46
CA GLY A 314 -2.29 -1.05 0.16
C GLY A 314 -1.09 -0.92 1.13
N ALA A 315 -0.99 -1.73 2.19
CA ALA A 315 0.13 -1.64 3.13
C ALA A 315 0.40 -2.98 3.83
N ALA A 316 -0.41 -3.33 4.84
CA ALA A 316 -0.15 -4.46 5.72
C ALA A 316 -0.20 -5.81 4.99
N THR A 317 -1.18 -6.02 4.12
CA THR A 317 -1.34 -7.28 3.40
C THR A 317 -0.26 -7.48 2.36
N ASN A 318 0.13 -6.44 1.63
CA ASN A 318 1.27 -6.53 0.71
C ASN A 318 2.57 -6.89 1.45
N ALA A 319 2.83 -6.26 2.60
CA ALA A 319 4.02 -6.58 3.42
C ALA A 319 4.01 -8.03 3.93
N VAL A 320 2.86 -8.53 4.40
CA VAL A 320 2.73 -9.93 4.82
C VAL A 320 2.86 -10.89 3.64
N GLN A 321 2.32 -10.56 2.46
CA GLN A 321 2.49 -11.38 1.26
C GLN A 321 3.94 -11.42 0.78
N ILE A 322 4.70 -10.32 0.91
CA ILE A 322 6.16 -10.33 0.69
C ILE A 322 6.82 -11.32 1.65
N ALA A 323 6.46 -11.27 2.93
CA ALA A 323 6.99 -12.21 3.93
C ALA A 323 6.61 -13.66 3.62
N GLU A 324 5.38 -13.93 3.14
CA GLU A 324 4.91 -15.26 2.74
C GLU A 324 5.74 -15.83 1.59
N VAL A 325 6.03 -15.02 0.56
CA VAL A 325 6.88 -15.46 -0.55
C VAL A 325 8.33 -15.63 -0.09
N LEU A 326 8.83 -14.73 0.77
CA LEU A 326 10.17 -14.81 1.33
C LEU A 326 10.41 -16.14 2.06
N ILE A 327 9.52 -16.53 2.98
CA ILE A 327 9.67 -17.77 3.75
C ILE A 327 9.45 -19.03 2.91
N ARG A 328 8.68 -18.95 1.82
CA ARG A 328 8.39 -20.08 0.95
C ARG A 328 9.57 -20.43 0.04
N ASP A 329 10.24 -19.41 -0.49
CA ASP A 329 11.19 -19.57 -1.60
C ASP A 329 12.65 -19.36 -1.18
N TYR A 330 12.92 -18.72 -0.04
CA TYR A 330 14.29 -18.29 0.35
C TYR A 330 14.75 -18.73 1.74
N PHE A 331 13.89 -19.38 2.53
CA PHE A 331 14.19 -20.02 3.82
C PHE A 331 13.97 -21.53 3.75
#